data_AF-A0A0M0CHD2-F1
#
_entry.id   AF-A0A0M0CHD2-F1
#
_cell.length_a   1.000
_cell.length_b   1.000
_cell.length_c   1.000
_cell.angle_alpha   90.00
_cell.angle_beta   90.00
_cell.angle_gamma   90.00
#
_symmetry.space_group_name_H-M   'P 1'
#
loop_
_entity.id
_entity.type
_entity.pdbx_description
1 polymer ?
#
loop_
_entity_poly.entity_id
_entity_poly.type
_entity_poly.pdbx_seq_one_letter_code
_entity_poly.pdbx_strand_id
1 'polypeptide(L)'
;MPKPTTDDVNRQQLYSDAYFDTGHWGLKIRQTIVGIVGWLAVIVPITVTVLSIWSSYNPHIPRFWHYHEGLFEFKFIGILLAFCFALASLFAVTMTIIQNRKRERVVEQWPTFNPINQKKRQQLLAQFMADRFGNAEFREHTRHYRVKPEQNLDTNQIQQLYQQNNLDDIND
;
A
#
# COMPACT_ATOMS: atom_id res chain seq x y z
N MET A 1 -37.62 3.24 -2.45
CA MET A 1 -36.36 2.80 -1.83
C MET A 1 -36.70 1.83 -0.71
N PRO A 2 -36.08 0.63 -0.65
CA PRO A 2 -36.31 -0.30 0.45
C PRO A 2 -35.80 0.32 1.77
N LYS A 3 -36.55 0.12 2.86
CA LYS A 3 -36.12 0.54 4.20
C LYS A 3 -34.87 -0.27 4.60
N PRO A 4 -33.83 0.37 5.14
CA PRO A 4 -32.63 -0.35 5.60
C PRO A 4 -33.02 -1.35 6.68
N THR A 5 -32.39 -2.53 6.66
CA THR A 5 -32.68 -3.60 7.63
C THR A 5 -32.03 -3.27 8.98
N THR A 6 -32.55 -3.85 10.07
CA THR A 6 -32.09 -3.59 11.44
C THR A 6 -30.59 -3.89 11.63
N ASP A 7 -30.04 -4.82 10.85
CA ASP A 7 -28.62 -5.18 10.89
C ASP A 7 -27.72 -4.11 10.22
N ASP A 8 -28.23 -3.43 9.19
CA ASP A 8 -27.52 -2.33 8.51
C ASP A 8 -27.41 -1.11 9.43
N VAL A 9 -28.47 -0.80 10.16
CA VAL A 9 -28.52 0.30 11.15
C VAL A 9 -27.54 0.05 12.30
N ASN A 10 -27.46 -1.20 12.78
CA ASN A 10 -26.57 -1.57 13.88
C ASN A 10 -25.09 -1.55 13.46
N ARG A 11 -24.79 -1.97 12.21
CA ARG A 11 -23.43 -1.84 11.63
C ARG A 11 -23.00 -0.40 11.44
N GLN A 12 -23.90 0.51 11.06
CA GLN A 12 -23.59 1.94 10.95
C GLN A 12 -23.29 2.57 12.32
N GLN A 13 -23.95 2.12 13.39
CA GLN A 13 -23.67 2.62 14.75
C GLN A 13 -22.28 2.22 15.27
N LEU A 14 -21.76 1.05 14.87
CA LEU A 14 -20.40 0.62 15.25
C LEU A 14 -19.28 1.52 14.71
N TYR A 15 -19.56 2.31 13.66
CA TYR A 15 -18.62 3.27 13.07
C TYR A 15 -19.01 4.73 13.31
N SER A 16 -20.13 5.00 13.96
CA SER A 16 -20.61 6.35 14.23
C SER A 16 -20.21 6.79 15.63
N ASP A 17 -19.19 7.63 15.72
CA ASP A 17 -18.79 8.28 16.97
C ASP A 17 -19.79 9.40 17.33
N ALA A 18 -20.17 9.48 18.60
CA ALA A 18 -21.04 10.52 19.16
C ALA A 18 -20.48 11.94 18.95
N TYR A 19 -19.18 12.09 18.69
CA TYR A 19 -18.60 13.35 18.23
C TYR A 19 -19.17 13.81 16.88
N PHE A 20 -19.43 12.92 15.93
CA PHE A 20 -19.92 13.28 14.59
C PHE A 20 -21.45 13.31 14.47
N ASP A 21 -22.16 12.81 15.48
CA ASP A 21 -23.62 12.79 15.50
C ASP A 21 -24.24 14.17 15.81
N THR A 22 -25.48 14.36 15.40
CA THR A 22 -26.26 15.59 15.63
C THR A 22 -26.82 15.62 17.05
N GLY A 23 -26.68 16.76 17.75
CA GLY A 23 -27.24 16.98 19.10
C GLY A 23 -26.22 16.99 20.25
N HIS A 24 -25.01 16.43 20.08
CA HIS A 24 -23.99 16.35 21.13
C HIS A 24 -22.99 17.52 21.14
N TRP A 25 -23.49 18.77 21.09
CA TRP A 25 -22.64 19.97 20.99
C TRP A 25 -21.63 20.13 22.14
N GLY A 26 -22.01 19.80 23.37
CA GLY A 26 -21.11 19.87 24.53
C GLY A 26 -19.95 18.87 24.47
N LEU A 27 -20.21 17.64 24.00
CA LEU A 27 -19.18 16.61 23.85
C LEU A 27 -18.19 17.01 22.76
N LYS A 28 -18.70 17.54 21.63
CA LYS A 28 -17.91 18.03 20.51
C LYS A 28 -16.92 19.11 20.94
N ILE A 29 -17.42 20.18 21.58
CA ILE A 29 -16.57 21.29 22.05
C ILE A 29 -15.50 20.79 23.03
N ARG A 30 -15.86 19.94 24.00
CA ARG A 30 -14.91 19.40 24.97
C ARG A 30 -13.81 18.58 24.30
N GLN A 31 -14.17 17.66 23.40
CA GLN A 31 -13.20 16.80 22.72
C GLN A 31 -12.30 17.62 21.78
N THR A 32 -12.84 18.61 21.06
CA THR A 32 -12.03 19.51 20.22
C THR A 32 -11.04 20.32 21.06
N ILE A 33 -11.46 20.87 22.20
CA ILE A 33 -10.56 21.63 23.10
C ILE A 33 -9.46 20.72 23.65
N VAL A 34 -9.80 19.52 24.12
CA VAL A 34 -8.79 18.57 24.62
C VAL A 34 -7.80 18.19 23.51
N GLY A 35 -8.28 17.98 22.28
CA GLY A 35 -7.43 17.75 21.12
C GLY A 35 -6.48 18.92 20.85
N ILE A 36 -7.01 20.14 20.81
CA ILE A 36 -6.20 21.36 20.61
C ILE A 36 -5.16 21.53 21.72
N VAL A 37 -5.56 21.36 22.99
CA VAL A 37 -4.64 21.46 24.13
C VAL A 37 -3.56 20.38 24.06
N GLY A 38 -3.92 19.15 23.69
CA GLY A 38 -2.97 18.06 23.47
C GLY A 38 -1.95 18.42 22.38
N TRP A 39 -2.41 18.98 21.25
CA TRP A 39 -1.52 19.45 20.19
C TRP A 39 -0.64 20.61 20.64
N LEU A 40 -1.17 21.58 21.38
CA LEU A 40 -0.38 22.68 21.93
C LEU A 40 0.68 22.18 22.92
N ALA A 41 0.36 21.19 23.76
CA ALA A 41 1.31 20.58 24.69
C ALA A 41 2.49 19.89 23.98
N VAL A 42 2.34 19.50 22.71
CA VAL A 42 3.41 18.93 21.88
C VAL A 42 4.12 20.02 21.06
N ILE A 43 3.37 20.89 20.39
CA ILE A 43 3.90 21.90 19.46
C ILE A 43 4.67 22.99 20.22
N VAL A 44 4.17 23.44 21.37
CA VAL A 44 4.79 24.54 22.12
C VAL A 44 6.20 24.16 22.61
N PRO A 45 6.43 23.01 23.28
CA PRO A 45 7.78 22.62 23.67
C PRO A 45 8.72 22.45 22.46
N ILE A 46 8.25 21.82 21.38
CA ILE A 46 9.07 21.62 20.17
C ILE A 46 9.49 22.97 19.57
N THR A 47 8.54 23.90 19.39
CA THR A 47 8.82 25.23 18.83
C THR A 47 9.76 26.03 19.71
N VAL A 48 9.58 25.99 21.03
CA VAL A 48 10.48 26.63 22.00
C VAL A 48 11.89 26.06 21.92
N THR A 49 12.04 24.73 21.83
CA THR A 49 13.36 24.08 21.67
C THR A 49 14.03 24.49 20.35
N VAL A 50 13.30 24.43 19.22
CA VAL A 50 13.84 24.80 17.89
C VAL A 50 14.25 26.27 17.84
N LEU A 51 13.39 27.17 18.33
CA LEU A 51 13.68 28.62 18.36
C LEU A 51 14.85 28.94 19.29
N SER A 52 14.97 28.24 20.42
CA SER A 52 16.10 28.41 21.34
C SER A 52 17.42 27.98 20.70
N ILE A 53 17.42 26.88 19.93
CA ILE A 53 18.60 26.45 19.15
C ILE A 53 18.91 27.47 18.06
N TRP A 54 17.92 27.93 17.29
CA TRP A 54 18.13 28.90 16.20
C TRP A 54 18.66 30.24 16.72
N SER A 55 18.14 30.73 17.86
CA SER A 55 18.64 31.94 18.51
C SER A 55 20.13 31.85 18.91
N SER A 56 20.68 30.64 19.06
CA SER A 56 22.13 30.45 19.24
C SER A 56 22.96 30.78 17.99
N TYR A 57 22.35 30.73 16.80
CA TYR A 57 23.00 31.00 15.51
C TYR A 57 22.66 32.39 14.96
N ASN A 58 21.48 32.93 15.28
CA ASN A 58 21.03 34.25 14.85
C ASN A 58 20.48 35.06 16.06
N PRO A 59 21.16 36.14 16.48
CA PRO A 59 20.75 36.96 17.61
C PRO A 59 19.40 37.68 17.44
N HIS A 60 18.88 37.81 16.22
CA HIS A 60 17.61 38.49 15.94
C HIS A 60 16.37 37.65 16.26
N ILE A 61 16.53 36.38 16.63
CA ILE A 61 15.42 35.48 16.95
C ILE A 61 15.23 35.43 18.48
N PRO A 62 13.98 35.52 18.98
CA PRO A 62 13.69 35.52 20.41
C PRO A 62 14.24 34.26 21.08
N ARG A 63 15.03 34.47 22.13
CA ARG A 63 15.65 33.40 22.92
C ARG A 63 14.77 33.09 24.12
N PHE A 64 14.20 31.89 24.17
CA PHE A 64 13.37 31.46 25.31
C PHE A 64 14.20 30.88 26.47
N TRP A 65 15.41 30.34 26.21
CA TRP A 65 16.29 29.81 27.26
C TRP A 65 17.79 29.97 26.96
N HIS A 66 18.63 30.05 27.99
CA HIS A 66 20.07 30.39 27.90
C HIS A 66 21.03 29.28 28.38
N TYR A 67 20.59 28.03 28.45
CA TYR A 67 21.43 26.95 28.98
C TYR A 67 22.42 26.42 27.95
N HIS A 68 23.71 26.68 28.16
CA HIS A 68 24.81 26.22 27.31
C HIS A 68 24.99 24.70 27.32
N GLU A 69 24.74 24.04 28.46
CA GLU A 69 24.81 22.57 28.60
C GLU A 69 23.83 21.86 27.65
N GLY A 70 22.60 22.35 27.55
CA GLY A 70 21.57 21.75 26.69
C GLY A 70 21.96 21.80 25.21
N LEU A 71 22.57 22.89 24.74
CA LEU A 71 23.01 23.00 23.34
C LEU A 71 24.13 22.01 22.99
N PHE A 72 25.00 21.69 23.95
CA PHE A 72 26.04 20.68 23.77
C PHE A 72 25.46 19.27 23.69
N GLU A 73 24.58 18.91 24.63
CA GLU A 73 23.89 17.61 24.64
C GLU A 73 23.06 17.37 23.38
N PHE A 74 22.31 18.39 22.93
CA PHE A 74 21.54 18.31 21.68
C PHE A 74 22.42 18.07 20.45
N LYS A 75 23.59 18.73 20.38
CA LYS A 75 24.56 18.48 19.31
C LYS A 75 25.14 17.08 19.37
N PHE A 76 25.49 16.60 20.56
CA PHE A 76 26.02 15.26 20.76
C PHE A 76 25.01 14.18 20.34
N ILE A 77 23.77 14.27 20.84
CA ILE A 77 22.68 13.37 20.46
C ILE A 77 22.38 13.47 18.96
N GLY A 78 22.38 14.68 18.39
CA GLY A 78 22.17 14.90 16.96
C GLY A 78 23.24 14.23 16.09
N ILE A 79 24.51 14.33 16.47
CA ILE A 79 25.62 13.65 15.77
C ILE A 79 25.50 12.13 15.90
N LEU A 80 25.17 11.63 17.08
CA LEU A 80 24.97 10.20 17.32
C LEU A 80 23.81 9.66 16.48
N LEU A 81 22.66 10.35 16.46
CA LEU A 81 21.52 9.98 15.62
C LEU A 81 21.86 10.03 14.13
N ALA A 82 22.56 11.08 13.68
CA ALA A 82 22.98 11.18 12.28
C ALA A 82 23.92 10.03 11.88
N PHE A 83 24.83 9.65 12.77
CA PHE A 83 25.71 8.50 12.57
C PHE A 83 24.92 7.18 12.50
N CYS A 84 24.00 6.94 13.43
CA CYS A 84 23.11 5.78 13.39
C CYS A 84 22.26 5.75 12.12
N PHE A 85 21.72 6.91 11.70
CA PHE A 85 20.95 7.03 10.47
C PHE A 85 21.80 6.72 9.24
N ALA A 86 23.04 7.20 9.18
CA ALA A 86 23.96 6.90 8.08
C ALA A 86 24.27 5.40 7.99
N LEU A 87 24.55 4.75 9.12
CA LEU A 87 24.77 3.30 9.18
C LEU A 87 23.52 2.50 8.76
N ALA A 88 22.36 2.86 9.29
CA ALA A 88 21.09 2.20 8.95
C ALA A 88 20.76 2.38 7.47
N SER A 89 20.96 3.58 6.93
CA SER A 89 20.72 3.88 5.51
C SER A 89 21.67 3.10 4.61
N LEU A 90 22.97 3.06 4.95
CA LEU A 90 23.95 2.28 4.21
C LEU A 90 23.59 0.79 4.20
N PHE A 91 23.20 0.25 5.35
CA PHE A 91 22.76 -1.14 5.47
C PHE A 91 21.50 -1.40 4.63
N ALA A 92 20.49 -0.54 4.74
CA ALA A 92 19.24 -0.67 3.99
C ALA A 92 19.46 -0.62 2.47
N VAL A 93 20.26 0.34 1.98
CA VAL A 93 20.59 0.48 0.56
C VAL A 93 21.36 -0.75 0.07
N THR A 94 22.40 -1.15 0.80
CA THR A 94 23.23 -2.32 0.44
C THR A 94 22.38 -3.58 0.38
N MET A 95 21.55 -3.79 1.40
CA MET A 95 20.69 -4.96 1.48
C MET A 95 19.64 -4.97 0.37
N THR A 96 19.07 -3.81 0.01
CA THR A 96 18.15 -3.68 -1.13
C THR A 96 18.83 -4.03 -2.45
N ILE A 97 20.06 -3.54 -2.68
CA ILE A 97 20.82 -3.86 -3.90
C ILE A 97 21.12 -5.35 -3.98
N ILE A 98 21.59 -5.97 -2.88
CA ILE A 98 21.90 -7.40 -2.84
C ILE A 98 20.63 -8.23 -3.09
N GLN A 99 19.53 -7.88 -2.44
CA GLN A 99 18.26 -8.58 -2.62
C GLN A 99 17.75 -8.46 -4.06
N ASN A 100 17.83 -7.27 -4.68
CA ASN A 100 17.40 -7.08 -6.05
C ASN A 100 18.26 -7.87 -7.05
N ARG A 101 19.60 -7.84 -6.87
CA ARG A 101 20.52 -8.65 -7.68
C ARG A 101 20.31 -10.15 -7.50
N LYS A 102 20.04 -10.60 -6.27
CA LYS A 102 19.72 -12.01 -5.99
C LYS A 102 18.39 -12.41 -6.63
N ARG A 103 17.39 -11.54 -6.59
CA ARG A 103 16.09 -11.76 -7.24
C ARG A 103 16.24 -11.94 -8.75
N GLU A 104 16.94 -11.03 -9.43
CA GLU A 104 17.19 -11.11 -10.87
C GLU A 104 17.96 -12.40 -11.25
N ARG A 105 18.96 -12.80 -10.45
CA ARG A 105 19.75 -14.00 -10.76
C ARG A 105 19.10 -15.32 -10.40
N VAL A 106 18.31 -15.38 -9.32
CA VAL A 106 17.83 -16.66 -8.77
C VAL A 106 16.33 -16.85 -9.00
N VAL A 107 15.54 -15.78 -8.93
CA VAL A 107 14.08 -15.88 -9.07
C VAL A 107 13.66 -15.79 -10.53
N GLU A 108 14.33 -14.97 -11.35
CA GLU A 108 13.97 -14.82 -12.76
C GLU A 108 14.64 -15.87 -13.68
N GLN A 109 15.78 -16.44 -13.29
CA GLN A 109 16.45 -17.49 -14.06
C GLN A 109 15.79 -18.87 -13.92
N TRP A 110 15.05 -19.09 -12.83
CA TRP A 110 14.22 -20.27 -12.68
C TRP A 110 12.83 -19.93 -13.20
N PRO A 111 12.48 -20.32 -14.45
CA PRO A 111 11.12 -20.15 -14.91
C PRO A 111 10.20 -20.88 -13.93
N THR A 112 9.37 -20.13 -13.20
CA THR A 112 8.35 -20.67 -12.28
C THR A 112 7.40 -21.61 -13.00
N PHE A 113 7.29 -21.49 -14.32
CA PHE A 113 6.52 -22.36 -15.20
C PHE A 113 7.37 -22.82 -16.37
N ASN A 114 7.30 -24.11 -16.71
CA ASN A 114 8.06 -24.67 -17.82
C ASN A 114 7.71 -23.89 -19.13
N PRO A 115 8.68 -23.20 -19.77
CA PRO A 115 8.40 -22.36 -20.94
C PRO A 115 7.85 -23.14 -22.14
N ILE A 116 8.14 -24.45 -22.20
CA ILE A 116 7.58 -25.36 -23.21
C ILE A 116 6.08 -25.58 -22.95
N ASN A 117 5.69 -25.82 -21.69
CA ASN A 117 4.30 -26.01 -21.32
C ASN A 117 3.50 -24.71 -21.48
N GLN A 118 4.09 -23.55 -21.18
CA GLN A 118 3.43 -22.26 -21.39
C GLN A 118 3.09 -22.00 -22.87
N LYS A 119 4.02 -22.28 -23.80
CA LYS A 119 3.74 -22.15 -25.24
C LYS A 119 2.64 -23.13 -25.70
N LYS A 120 2.66 -24.37 -25.21
CA LYS A 120 1.61 -25.35 -25.50
C LYS A 120 0.25 -24.89 -24.98
N ARG A 121 0.17 -24.39 -23.75
CA ARG A 121 -1.06 -23.82 -23.16
C ARG A 121 -1.58 -22.65 -23.96
N GLN A 122 -0.70 -21.75 -24.40
CA GLN A 122 -1.09 -20.60 -25.23
C GLN A 122 -1.64 -21.03 -26.59
N GLN A 123 -0.98 -21.98 -27.28
CA GLN A 123 -1.47 -22.52 -28.56
C GLN A 123 -2.83 -23.20 -28.40
N LEU A 124 -2.97 -24.01 -27.36
CA LEU A 124 -4.17 -24.79 -27.10
C LEU A 124 -5.37 -23.89 -26.74
N LEU A 125 -5.14 -22.89 -25.89
CA LEU A 125 -6.16 -21.88 -25.58
C LEU A 125 -6.48 -21.03 -26.81
N ALA A 126 -5.50 -20.68 -27.63
CA ALA A 126 -5.74 -19.92 -28.86
C ALA A 126 -6.60 -20.72 -29.85
N GLN A 127 -6.37 -22.03 -29.98
CA GLN A 127 -7.17 -22.91 -30.82
C GLN A 127 -8.60 -23.05 -30.29
N PHE A 128 -8.77 -23.33 -28.99
CA PHE A 128 -10.08 -23.40 -28.34
C PHE A 128 -10.90 -22.11 -28.50
N MET A 129 -10.23 -20.95 -28.35
CA MET A 129 -10.87 -19.64 -28.55
C MET A 129 -11.19 -19.39 -30.03
N ALA A 130 -10.34 -19.83 -30.96
CA ALA A 130 -10.57 -19.70 -32.39
C ALA A 130 -11.79 -20.51 -32.85
N ASP A 131 -11.93 -21.74 -32.36
CA ASP A 131 -13.04 -22.63 -32.71
C ASP A 131 -14.38 -22.07 -32.20
N ARG A 132 -14.38 -21.43 -31.03
CA ARG A 132 -15.62 -20.93 -30.40
C ARG A 132 -15.99 -19.51 -30.79
N PHE A 133 -15.01 -18.62 -30.91
CA PHE A 133 -15.23 -17.17 -31.06
C PHE A 133 -14.68 -16.60 -32.38
N GLY A 134 -14.03 -17.42 -33.21
CA GLY A 134 -13.37 -16.99 -34.44
C GLY A 134 -11.91 -16.60 -34.24
N ASN A 135 -11.20 -16.38 -35.35
CA ASN A 135 -9.75 -16.12 -35.32
C ASN A 135 -9.39 -14.85 -34.51
N ALA A 136 -8.11 -14.71 -34.17
CA ALA A 136 -7.63 -13.56 -33.39
C ALA A 136 -7.88 -12.21 -34.08
N GLU A 137 -7.61 -12.12 -35.39
CA GLU A 137 -7.81 -10.89 -36.17
C GLU A 137 -9.26 -10.42 -36.16
N PHE A 138 -10.23 -11.33 -36.29
CA PHE A 138 -11.66 -11.02 -36.23
C PHE A 138 -12.05 -10.48 -34.85
N ARG A 139 -11.51 -11.08 -33.78
CA ARG A 139 -11.80 -10.64 -32.40
C ARG A 139 -11.21 -9.27 -32.09
N GLU A 140 -10.00 -8.99 -32.58
CA GLU A 140 -9.33 -7.71 -32.37
C GLU A 140 -9.95 -6.57 -33.20
N HIS A 141 -10.51 -6.87 -34.38
CA HIS A 141 -11.14 -5.88 -35.25
C HIS A 141 -12.63 -5.63 -34.94
N THR A 142 -13.28 -6.49 -34.14
CA THR A 142 -14.71 -6.39 -33.82
C THR A 142 -14.94 -5.56 -32.56
N ARG A 143 -15.56 -4.38 -32.69
CA ARG A 143 -15.83 -3.48 -31.55
C ARG A 143 -16.98 -3.96 -30.64
N HIS A 144 -17.95 -4.69 -31.19
CA HIS A 144 -19.09 -5.21 -30.43
C HIS A 144 -19.39 -6.65 -30.84
N TYR A 145 -19.25 -7.58 -29.89
CA TYR A 145 -19.55 -9.00 -30.08
C TYR A 145 -20.58 -9.44 -29.04
N ARG A 146 -21.70 -10.01 -29.50
CA ARG A 146 -22.72 -10.58 -28.64
C ARG A 146 -22.52 -12.08 -28.53
N VAL A 147 -22.04 -12.54 -27.38
CA VAL A 147 -21.84 -13.96 -27.08
C VAL A 147 -23.20 -14.65 -27.00
N LYS A 148 -23.39 -15.71 -27.79
CA LYS A 148 -24.60 -16.54 -27.68
C LYS A 148 -24.54 -17.37 -26.39
N PRO A 149 -25.68 -17.72 -25.77
CA PRO A 149 -25.70 -18.54 -24.55
C PRO A 149 -24.90 -19.84 -24.67
N GLU A 150 -24.96 -20.52 -25.83
CA GLU A 150 -24.19 -21.74 -26.10
C GLU A 150 -22.67 -21.54 -26.22
N GLN A 151 -22.21 -20.31 -26.42
CA GLN A 151 -20.78 -19.96 -26.52
C GLN A 151 -20.20 -19.47 -25.18
N ASN A 152 -21.00 -19.42 -24.11
CA ASN A 152 -20.53 -18.98 -22.81
C ASN A 152 -19.50 -19.97 -22.24
N LEU A 153 -18.50 -19.45 -21.51
CA LEU A 153 -17.48 -20.27 -20.86
C LEU A 153 -18.01 -20.77 -19.52
N ASP A 154 -17.85 -22.06 -19.26
CA ASP A 154 -18.14 -22.61 -17.93
C ASP A 154 -16.97 -22.34 -16.97
N THR A 155 -17.25 -22.27 -15.66
CA THR A 155 -16.35 -21.81 -14.60
C THR A 155 -14.99 -22.51 -14.62
N ASN A 156 -14.98 -23.83 -14.89
CA ASN A 156 -13.77 -24.66 -14.86
C ASN A 156 -13.33 -25.14 -16.25
N GLN A 157 -13.92 -24.62 -17.33
CA GLN A 157 -13.74 -25.18 -18.67
C GLN A 157 -12.28 -25.09 -19.17
N ILE A 158 -11.59 -23.99 -18.85
CA ILE A 158 -10.19 -23.78 -19.23
C ILE A 158 -9.24 -24.66 -18.40
N GLN A 159 -9.56 -24.90 -17.12
CA GLN A 159 -8.76 -25.77 -16.27
C GLN A 159 -8.88 -27.24 -16.71
N GLN A 160 -10.10 -27.70 -17.01
CA GLN A 160 -10.35 -29.04 -17.56
C GLN A 160 -9.63 -29.23 -18.91
N LEU A 161 -9.60 -28.21 -19.75
CA LEU A 161 -8.90 -28.23 -21.02
C LEU A 161 -7.38 -28.45 -20.84
N TYR A 162 -6.76 -27.81 -19.83
CA TYR A 162 -5.35 -28.05 -19.51
C TYR A 162 -5.11 -29.43 -18.90
N GLN A 163 -6.01 -29.91 -18.04
CA GLN A 163 -5.94 -31.26 -17.44
C GLN A 163 -6.04 -32.37 -18.49
N GLN A 164 -6.96 -32.26 -19.44
CA GLN A 164 -7.13 -33.22 -20.54
C GLN A 164 -5.87 -33.35 -21.42
N ASN A 165 -5.05 -32.30 -21.48
CA ASN A 165 -3.85 -32.25 -22.30
C ASN A 165 -2.55 -32.42 -21.48
N ASN A 166 -2.65 -32.81 -20.20
CA ASN A 166 -1.51 -32.97 -19.28
C ASN A 166 -0.62 -31.73 -19.17
N LEU A 167 -1.23 -30.53 -19.11
CA LEU A 167 -0.54 -29.23 -19.00
C LEU A 167 -0.79 -28.56 -17.64
N ASP A 168 -1.20 -29.32 -16.62
CA ASP A 168 -1.50 -28.82 -15.28
C ASP A 168 -0.24 -28.93 -14.39
N ASP A 169 0.63 -27.91 -14.45
CA ASP A 169 1.88 -27.84 -13.68
C ASP A 169 1.66 -27.61 -12.16
N ILE A 170 0.42 -27.71 -11.66
CA ILE A 170 0.02 -27.39 -10.27
C ILE A 170 0.13 -28.62 -9.34
N ASN A 171 0.30 -29.84 -9.89
CA ASN A 171 0.28 -31.10 -9.13
C ASN A 171 1.60 -31.89 -9.08
N ASP A 172 2.71 -31.34 -9.58
CA ASP A 172 4.06 -31.94 -9.47
C ASP A 172 4.99 -31.09 -8.59
#